data_AF-A0A961DQZ4-F1
#
_entry.id   AF-A0A961DQZ4-F1
#
_cell.length_a   1.000
_cell.length_b   1.000
_cell.length_c   1.000
_cell.angle_alpha   90.00
_cell.angle_beta   90.00
_cell.angle_gamma   90.00
#
_symmetry.space_group_name_H-M   'P 1'
#
loop_
_entity.id
_entity.type
_entity.pdbx_description
1 polymer ?
#
loop_
_entity_poly.entity_id
_entity_poly.type
_entity_poly.pdbx_seq_one_letter_code
_entity_poly.pdbx_strand_id
1 'polypeptide(L)'
;FKRAVTDSDGEVRYDLDAKPGVSNLLNILAAVTGGDPEALAANYTQYGPLKQDAAAAVIEHVVPIQQRYAELVADPAELTRILDIGGEKARSIASGVIARAEAAIGLGNH
;
A
#
# COMPACT_ATOMS: atom_id res chain seq x y z
N PHE A 1 6.44 -26.75 -5.17
CA PHE A 1 5.55 -26.04 -4.24
C PHE A 1 4.07 -26.17 -4.63
N LYS A 2 3.61 -27.41 -4.85
CA LYS A 2 2.22 -27.77 -5.12
C LYS A 2 1.85 -28.80 -4.06
N ARG A 3 0.94 -28.43 -3.17
CA ARG A 3 0.04 -29.26 -2.32
C ARG A 3 -0.46 -28.36 -1.20
N ALA A 4 -1.27 -27.37 -1.58
CA ALA A 4 -2.29 -26.90 -0.65
C ALA A 4 -3.39 -27.97 -0.73
N VAL A 5 -3.65 -28.58 0.42
CA VAL A 5 -4.82 -29.44 0.65
C VAL A 5 -6.03 -28.69 0.10
N THR A 6 -6.72 -29.30 -0.86
CA THR A 6 -8.03 -28.82 -1.31
C THR A 6 -8.93 -28.85 -0.10
N ASP A 7 -9.18 -27.68 0.48
CA ASP A 7 -10.30 -27.47 1.39
C ASP A 7 -11.53 -28.06 0.72
N SER A 8 -12.19 -28.92 1.46
CA SER A 8 -13.20 -29.87 0.99
C SER A 8 -14.55 -29.21 0.69
N ASP A 9 -14.56 -27.90 0.41
CA ASP A 9 -15.77 -27.10 0.25
C ASP A 9 -15.83 -26.33 -1.07
N GLY A 10 -14.69 -26.03 -1.73
CA GLY A 10 -14.63 -25.41 -3.08
C GLY A 10 -15.27 -24.02 -3.27
N GLU A 11 -16.12 -23.58 -2.34
CA GLU A 11 -16.97 -22.40 -2.45
C GLU A 11 -16.19 -21.12 -2.15
N VAL A 12 -16.13 -20.22 -3.14
CA VAL A 12 -15.62 -18.85 -2.96
C VAL A 12 -16.74 -18.00 -2.39
N ARG A 13 -16.59 -17.64 -1.11
CA ARG A 13 -17.54 -16.80 -0.40
C ARG A 13 -16.80 -15.84 0.51
N TYR A 14 -17.30 -14.62 0.59
CA TYR A 14 -16.81 -13.63 1.55
C TYR A 14 -17.34 -13.98 2.95
N ASP A 15 -16.42 -14.28 3.84
CA ASP A 15 -16.67 -14.61 5.25
C ASP A 15 -15.39 -14.39 6.06
N LEU A 16 -15.36 -13.36 6.90
CA LEU A 16 -14.16 -13.02 7.66
C LEU A 16 -13.86 -14.05 8.77
N ASP A 17 -14.88 -14.74 9.27
CA ASP A 17 -14.75 -15.68 10.38
C ASP A 17 -14.48 -17.10 9.86
N ALA A 18 -15.28 -17.58 8.92
CA ALA A 18 -15.19 -18.95 8.41
C ALA A 18 -14.19 -19.11 7.25
N LYS A 19 -13.94 -18.07 6.46
CA LYS A 19 -13.03 -18.12 5.29
C LYS A 19 -12.07 -16.92 5.21
N PRO A 20 -11.31 -16.61 6.27
CA PRO A 20 -10.45 -15.41 6.32
C PRO A 20 -9.46 -15.33 5.15
N GLY A 21 -8.92 -16.45 4.68
CA GLY A 21 -8.00 -16.48 3.54
C GLY A 21 -8.65 -16.12 2.20
N VAL A 22 -9.87 -16.61 1.93
CA VAL A 22 -10.63 -16.29 0.71
C VAL A 22 -11.09 -14.83 0.75
N SER A 23 -11.59 -14.38 1.90
CA SER A 23 -12.01 -13.00 2.13
C SER A 23 -10.87 -12.01 1.96
N ASN A 24 -9.66 -12.35 2.41
CA ASN A 24 -8.49 -11.51 2.19
C ASN A 24 -8.13 -11.38 0.70
N LEU A 25 -8.21 -12.47 -0.08
CA LEU A 25 -7.98 -12.41 -1.53
C LEU A 25 -9.03 -11.55 -2.24
N LEU A 26 -10.29 -11.67 -1.85
CA LEU A 26 -11.38 -10.84 -2.36
C LEU A 26 -11.19 -9.36 -1.99
N ASN A 27 -10.75 -9.06 -0.77
CA ASN A 27 -10.42 -7.70 -0.35
C ASN A 27 -9.28 -7.09 -1.18
N ILE A 28 -8.23 -7.88 -1.43
CA ILE A 28 -7.10 -7.44 -2.28
C ILE A 28 -7.59 -7.14 -3.69
N LEU A 29 -8.38 -8.04 -4.27
CA LEU A 29 -8.93 -7.86 -5.61
C LEU A 29 -9.85 -6.64 -5.69
N ALA A 30 -10.73 -6.46 -4.70
CA ALA A 30 -11.62 -5.31 -4.55
C ALA A 30 -10.85 -3.99 -4.48
N ALA A 31 -9.77 -3.93 -3.69
CA ALA A 31 -8.96 -2.73 -3.53
C ALA A 31 -8.34 -2.23 -4.84
N VAL A 32 -7.97 -3.16 -5.74
CA VAL A 32 -7.34 -2.83 -7.02
C VAL A 32 -8.39 -2.56 -8.11
N THR A 33 -9.49 -3.33 -8.12
CA THR A 33 -10.51 -3.26 -9.19
C THR A 33 -11.67 -2.31 -8.89
N GLY A 34 -11.79 -1.81 -7.66
CA GLY A 34 -12.85 -0.87 -7.24
C GLY A 34 -14.21 -1.53 -6.99
N GLY A 35 -14.24 -2.80 -6.59
CA GLY A 35 -15.47 -3.57 -6.38
C GLY A 35 -15.80 -3.86 -4.90
N ASP A 36 -16.96 -4.49 -4.68
CA ASP A 36 -17.33 -5.06 -3.38
C ASP A 36 -16.82 -6.51 -3.26
N PRO A 37 -16.06 -6.87 -2.20
CA PRO A 37 -15.52 -8.22 -2.02
C PRO A 37 -16.58 -9.33 -2.06
N GLU A 38 -17.78 -9.06 -1.56
CA GLU A 38 -18.88 -10.03 -1.55
C GLU A 38 -19.45 -10.24 -2.96
N ALA A 39 -19.70 -9.16 -3.71
CA ALA A 39 -20.09 -9.24 -5.11
C ALA A 39 -19.03 -9.92 -5.99
N LEU A 40 -17.73 -9.66 -5.74
CA LEU A 40 -16.64 -10.29 -6.47
C LEU A 40 -16.57 -11.81 -6.24
N ALA A 41 -17.01 -12.30 -5.08
CA ALA A 41 -17.00 -13.73 -4.78
C ALA A 41 -17.85 -14.52 -5.78
N ALA A 42 -18.97 -13.95 -6.24
CA ALA A 42 -19.88 -14.58 -7.20
C ALA A 42 -19.23 -14.86 -8.57
N ASN A 43 -18.11 -14.21 -8.90
CA ASN A 43 -17.39 -14.43 -10.16
C ASN A 43 -16.52 -15.69 -10.14
N TYR A 44 -16.39 -16.36 -9.00
CA TYR A 44 -15.46 -17.47 -8.82
C TYR A 44 -16.16 -18.71 -8.28
N THR A 45 -15.86 -19.86 -8.91
CA THR A 45 -16.31 -21.18 -8.43
C THR A 45 -15.16 -22.01 -7.86
N GLN A 46 -13.92 -21.51 -7.96
CA GLN A 46 -12.70 -22.20 -7.54
C GLN A 46 -11.68 -21.20 -7.01
N TYR A 47 -10.86 -21.64 -6.04
CA TYR A 47 -9.84 -20.79 -5.42
C TYR A 47 -8.64 -20.49 -6.33
N GLY A 48 -8.39 -21.35 -7.33
CA GLY A 48 -7.25 -21.21 -8.24
C GLY A 48 -7.31 -19.89 -9.03
N PRO A 49 -8.38 -19.65 -9.80
CA PRO A 49 -8.57 -18.39 -10.52
C PRO A 49 -8.57 -17.16 -9.61
N LEU A 50 -9.27 -17.20 -8.46
CA LEU A 50 -9.25 -16.09 -7.50
C LEU A 50 -7.83 -15.73 -7.06
N LYS A 51 -6.99 -16.73 -6.75
CA LYS A 51 -5.59 -16.51 -6.36
C LYS A 51 -4.76 -15.90 -7.49
N GLN A 52 -5.00 -16.33 -8.72
CA GLN A 52 -4.29 -15.80 -9.89
C GLN A 52 -4.65 -14.34 -10.13
N ASP A 53 -5.94 -14.01 -10.08
CA ASP A 53 -6.42 -12.65 -10.31
C ASP A 53 -5.99 -11.72 -9.18
N ALA A 54 -6.08 -12.15 -7.91
CA ALA A 54 -5.59 -11.36 -6.79
C ALA A 54 -4.06 -11.13 -6.88
N ALA A 55 -3.28 -12.11 -7.32
CA ALA A 55 -1.84 -11.94 -7.51
C ALA A 55 -1.53 -10.97 -8.67
N ALA A 56 -2.24 -11.10 -9.79
CA ALA A 56 -2.10 -10.20 -10.93
C ALA A 56 -2.44 -8.75 -10.54
N ALA A 57 -3.53 -8.55 -9.80
CA ALA A 57 -3.97 -7.26 -9.30
C ALA A 57 -2.89 -6.59 -8.41
N VAL A 58 -2.28 -7.34 -7.49
CA VAL A 58 -1.17 -6.82 -6.66
C VAL A 58 0.02 -6.42 -7.53
N ILE A 59 0.40 -7.25 -8.49
CA ILE A 59 1.53 -6.96 -9.39
C ILE A 59 1.25 -5.68 -10.18
N GLU A 60 0.07 -5.55 -10.78
CA GLU A 60 -0.33 -4.38 -11.55
C GLU A 60 -0.27 -3.10 -10.70
N HIS A 61 -0.67 -3.16 -9.44
CA HIS A 61 -0.59 -2.02 -8.53
C HIS A 61 0.84 -1.66 -8.11
N VAL A 62 1.71 -2.64 -7.92
CA VAL A 62 3.07 -2.43 -7.41
C VAL A 62 4.04 -2.01 -8.51
N VAL A 63 3.82 -2.45 -9.76
CA VAL A 63 4.72 -2.16 -10.90
C VAL A 63 4.95 -0.65 -11.11
N PRO A 64 3.93 0.23 -11.14
CA PRO A 64 4.13 1.67 -11.29
C PRO A 64 4.96 2.28 -10.16
N ILE A 65 4.81 1.78 -8.93
CA ILE A 65 5.58 2.24 -7.76
C ILE A 65 7.06 1.87 -7.94
N GLN A 66 7.33 0.63 -8.35
CA GLN A 66 8.70 0.16 -8.61
C GLN A 66 9.36 0.93 -9.75
N GLN A 67 8.62 1.19 -10.83
CA GLN A 67 9.10 2.00 -11.97
C GLN A 67 9.44 3.42 -11.52
N ARG A 68 8.52 4.08 -10.80
CA ARG A 68 8.76 5.44 -10.31
C ARG A 68 9.93 5.53 -9.34
N TYR A 69 10.08 4.53 -8.47
CA TYR A 69 11.24 4.43 -7.59
C TYR A 69 12.55 4.31 -8.40
N ALA A 70 12.58 3.43 -9.41
CA ALA A 70 13.75 3.23 -10.25
C ALA A 70 14.12 4.50 -11.03
N GLU A 71 13.14 5.23 -11.57
CA GLU A 71 13.34 6.53 -12.22
C GLU A 71 14.00 7.55 -11.27
N LEU A 72 13.47 7.68 -10.05
CA LEU A 72 13.99 8.66 -9.08
C LEU A 72 15.41 8.33 -8.63
N VAL A 73 15.72 7.05 -8.40
CA VAL A 73 17.07 6.63 -7.96
C VAL A 73 18.08 6.71 -9.11
N ALA A 74 17.64 6.56 -10.36
CA ALA A 74 18.48 6.72 -11.54
C ALA A 74 18.89 8.17 -11.83
N ASP A 75 18.19 9.16 -11.26
CA ASP A 75 18.53 10.58 -11.32
C ASP A 75 18.81 11.17 -9.91
N PRO A 76 20.03 10.98 -9.38
CA PRO A 76 20.41 11.49 -8.07
C PRO A 76 20.29 13.02 -7.93
N ALA A 77 20.43 13.77 -9.04
CA ALA A 77 20.36 15.23 -9.01
C ALA A 77 18.91 15.69 -8.82
N GLU A 78 17.98 15.12 -9.59
CA GLU A 78 16.55 15.39 -9.41
C GLU A 78 16.04 14.91 -8.05
N LEU A 79 16.49 13.73 -7.58
CA LEU A 79 16.15 13.25 -6.25
C LEU A 79 16.62 14.21 -5.16
N THR A 80 17.85 14.71 -5.24
CA THR A 80 18.38 15.71 -4.30
C THR A 80 17.54 16.98 -4.32
N ARG A 81 17.20 17.48 -5.51
CA ARG A 81 16.35 18.67 -5.67
C ARG A 81 14.98 18.49 -5.01
N ILE A 82 14.33 17.34 -5.16
CA ILE A 82 13.04 17.02 -4.53
C ILE A 82 13.19 16.99 -3.00
N LEU A 83 14.26 16.38 -2.49
CA LEU A 83 14.56 16.31 -1.06
C LEU A 83 14.80 17.70 -0.46
N ASP A 84 15.53 18.57 -1.17
CA ASP A 84 15.79 19.95 -0.72
C ASP A 84 14.49 20.75 -0.58
N ILE A 85 13.59 20.66 -1.57
CA ILE A 85 12.26 21.30 -1.52
C ILE A 85 11.45 20.78 -0.32
N GLY A 86 11.47 19.46 -0.09
CA GLY A 86 10.82 18.85 1.06
C GLY A 86 11.41 19.33 2.39
N GLY A 87 12.74 19.45 2.45
CA GLY A 87 13.50 19.94 3.59
C GLY A 87 13.18 21.40 3.91
N GLU A 88 13.13 22.27 2.93
CA GLU A 88 12.75 23.68 3.10
C GLU A 88 11.32 23.82 3.65
N LYS A 89 10.37 23.07 3.10
CA LYS A 89 8.98 23.06 3.57
C LYS A 89 8.88 22.56 5.01
N ALA A 90 9.56 21.47 5.34
CA ALA A 90 9.61 20.92 6.69
C ALA A 90 10.25 21.92 7.68
N ARG A 91 11.35 22.56 7.28
CA ARG A 91 12.06 23.56 8.09
C ARG A 91 11.20 24.79 8.35
N SER A 92 10.46 25.26 7.35
CA SER A 92 9.50 26.37 7.48
C SER A 92 8.47 26.06 8.57
N ILE A 93 7.86 24.87 8.54
CA ILE A 93 6.88 24.44 9.55
C ILE A 93 7.51 24.28 10.94
N ALA A 94 8.68 23.65 11.01
CA ALA A 94 9.37 23.35 12.28
C ALA A 94 9.96 24.61 12.95
N SER A 95 10.33 25.63 12.17
CA SER A 95 11.00 26.84 12.67
C SER A 95 10.22 27.52 13.82
N GLY A 96 8.90 27.63 13.69
CA GLY A 96 8.06 28.23 14.73
C GLY A 96 7.98 27.39 16.02
N VAL A 97 8.09 26.06 15.91
CA VAL A 97 8.14 25.17 17.09
C VAL A 97 9.48 25.32 17.80
N ILE A 98 10.58 25.31 17.04
CA ILE A 98 11.94 25.50 17.56
C ILE A 98 12.07 26.85 18.25
N ALA A 99 11.63 27.95 17.61
CA ALA A 99 11.72 29.28 18.19
C ALA A 99 10.95 29.40 19.52
N ARG A 100 9.77 28.77 19.63
CA ARG A 100 9.02 28.73 20.91
C ARG A 100 9.74 27.90 21.97
N ALA A 101 10.33 26.77 21.59
CA ALA A 101 11.10 25.93 22.50
C ALA A 101 12.35 26.67 23.01
N GLU A 102 13.11 27.30 22.11
CA GLU A 102 14.28 28.12 22.42
C GLU A 102 13.93 29.28 23.35
N ALA A 103 12.83 30.00 23.10
CA ALA A 103 12.35 31.05 23.99
C ALA A 103 11.98 30.51 25.39
N ALA A 104 11.33 29.35 25.47
CA ALA A 104 10.92 28.75 26.74
C ALA A 104 12.11 28.29 27.62
N ILE A 105 13.26 27.96 27.01
CA ILE A 105 14.47 27.53 27.72
C ILE A 105 15.55 28.62 27.80
N GLY A 106 15.22 29.85 27.40
CA GLY A 106 16.12 31.01 27.49
C GLY A 106 17.25 31.05 26.45
N LEU A 107 17.10 30.34 25.34
CA LEU A 107 18.04 30.33 24.21
C LEU A 107 17.60 31.23 23.02
N GLY A 108 16.37 31.74 23.04
CA GLY A 108 15.87 32.70 22.06
C GLY A 108 16.39 34.11 22.37
N ASN A 109 17.20 34.67 21.47
CA ASN A 109 17.91 35.95 21.61
C ASN A 109 17.18 37.06 22.41
N HIS A 110 17.93 37.66 23.35
CA HIS A 110 17.86 39.09 23.66
C HIS A 110 18.57 39.91 22.57
#